data_AF-T1EJD2-F1
#
_entry.id   AF-T1EJD2-F1
#
_cell.length_a   1.000
_cell.length_b   1.000
_cell.length_c   1.000
_cell.angle_alpha   90.00
_cell.angle_beta   90.00
_cell.angle_gamma   90.00
#
_symmetry.space_group_name_H-M   'P 1'
#
loop_
_entity.id
_entity.type
_entity.pdbx_description
1 polymer ?
#
loop_
_entity_poly.entity_id
_entity_poly.type
_entity_poly.pdbx_seq_one_letter_code
_entity_poly.pdbx_strand_id
1 'polypeptide(L)'
;LFTYPPAPATGGITVTNEDLFCLNEGEFLNDVIIDFYLKYLATEMYPEKFQNAHIFSSFFYRPYCVQTSQRSNFSSIAHLNASIQQRRHAHVRTWTRHVDLFSKDFVVVPVNESAHWFLAIICFPG
;
A
#
# COMPACT_ATOMS: atom_id res chain seq x y z
N LEU A 1 -8.71 17.74 -8.91
CA LEU A 1 -10.07 17.50 -9.43
C LEU A 1 -11.02 17.05 -8.35
N PHE A 2 -10.71 15.98 -7.61
CA PHE A 2 -11.57 15.47 -6.54
C PHE A 2 -10.75 14.70 -5.51
N THR A 3 -11.38 14.35 -4.39
CA THR A 3 -10.82 13.46 -3.36
C THR A 3 -11.71 12.23 -3.24
N TYR A 4 -11.11 11.03 -3.24
CA TYR A 4 -11.84 9.76 -3.16
C TYR A 4 -11.34 8.86 -2.02
N PRO A 5 -12.23 8.37 -1.14
CA PRO A 5 -13.66 8.68 -1.08
C PRO A 5 -13.89 10.15 -0.68
N PRO A 6 -15.04 10.74 -1.07
CA PRO A 6 -15.37 12.12 -0.70
C PRO A 6 -15.62 12.23 0.82
N ALA A 7 -15.41 13.43 1.37
CA ALA A 7 -15.78 13.72 2.76
C ALA A 7 -17.27 13.41 3.00
N PRO A 8 -17.65 12.83 4.16
CA PRO A 8 -16.90 12.72 5.42
C PRO A 8 -16.06 11.44 5.58
N ALA A 9 -15.93 10.62 4.54
CA ALA A 9 -15.15 9.38 4.62
C ALA A 9 -13.66 9.67 4.85
N THR A 10 -12.99 8.81 5.62
CA THR A 10 -11.56 8.94 5.93
C THR A 10 -10.70 8.22 4.89
N GLY A 11 -9.41 8.59 4.80
CA GLY A 11 -8.48 7.97 3.86
C GLY A 11 -8.65 8.42 2.41
N GLY A 12 -9.08 9.67 2.20
CA GLY A 12 -9.22 10.28 0.88
C GLY A 12 -7.89 10.37 0.11
N ILE A 13 -7.93 9.98 -1.16
CA ILE A 13 -6.87 10.13 -2.15
C ILE A 13 -7.25 11.32 -3.04
N THR A 14 -6.43 12.35 -3.07
CA THR A 14 -6.67 13.54 -3.90
C THR A 14 -6.09 13.32 -5.29
N VAL A 15 -6.94 13.35 -6.31
CA VAL A 15 -6.54 13.23 -7.71
C VAL A 15 -6.48 14.63 -8.33
N THR A 16 -5.31 15.02 -8.82
CA THR A 16 -5.02 16.32 -9.45
C THR A 16 -5.07 16.23 -10.98
N ASN A 17 -4.94 17.36 -11.67
CA ASN A 17 -4.78 17.35 -13.13
C ASN A 17 -3.46 16.70 -13.55
N GLU A 18 -2.41 16.86 -12.74
CA GLU A 18 -1.10 16.29 -13.01
C GLU A 18 -1.14 14.76 -13.00
N ASP A 19 -1.89 14.19 -12.06
CA ASP A 19 -2.11 12.74 -12.00
C ASP A 19 -2.84 12.21 -13.23
N LEU A 20 -3.73 13.00 -13.86
CA LEU A 20 -4.42 12.55 -15.07
C LEU A 20 -3.50 12.51 -16.29
N PHE A 21 -2.44 13.32 -16.34
CA PHE A 21 -1.51 13.27 -17.47
C PHE A 21 -0.81 11.92 -17.59
N CYS A 22 -0.65 11.18 -16.49
CA CYS A 22 -0.04 9.85 -16.52
C CYS A 22 -0.92 8.77 -17.20
N LEU A 23 -2.19 9.09 -17.51
CA LEU A 23 -3.09 8.21 -18.25
C LEU A 23 -2.93 8.34 -19.78
N ASN A 24 -2.11 9.28 -20.26
CA ASN A 24 -1.83 9.43 -21.68
C ASN A 24 -1.02 8.24 -22.22
N GLU A 25 -1.13 8.00 -23.52
CA GLU A 25 -0.36 6.95 -24.19
C GLU A 25 1.14 7.20 -24.04
N GLY A 26 1.88 6.17 -23.63
CA GLY A 26 3.34 6.22 -23.43
C GLY A 26 3.79 6.74 -22.07
N GLU A 27 2.87 7.20 -21.21
CA GLU A 27 3.20 7.66 -19.86
C GLU A 27 3.15 6.52 -18.82
N PHE A 28 3.96 6.65 -17.76
CA PHE A 28 3.93 5.72 -16.63
C PHE A 28 2.88 6.12 -15.62
N LEU A 29 2.01 5.17 -15.24
CA LEU A 29 1.04 5.38 -14.17
C LEU A 29 1.73 5.72 -12.84
N ASN A 30 1.18 6.68 -12.11
CA ASN A 30 1.66 7.05 -10.79
C ASN A 30 0.90 6.33 -9.66
N ASP A 31 1.43 6.45 -8.44
CA ASP A 31 0.87 5.87 -7.22
C ASP A 31 -0.54 6.38 -6.91
N VAL A 32 -0.82 7.66 -7.15
CA VAL A 32 -2.14 8.27 -6.92
C VAL A 32 -3.21 7.58 -7.76
N ILE A 33 -2.95 7.36 -9.06
CA ILE A 33 -3.88 6.70 -9.97
C ILE A 33 -4.09 5.23 -9.61
N ILE A 34 -3.02 4.49 -9.32
CA ILE A 34 -3.13 3.07 -8.93
C ILE A 34 -3.90 2.91 -7.63
N ASP A 35 -3.55 3.67 -6.58
CA ASP A 35 -4.19 3.59 -5.28
C ASP A 35 -5.66 4.04 -5.35
N PHE A 36 -5.96 5.07 -6.14
CA PHE A 36 -7.32 5.51 -6.41
C PHE A 36 -8.14 4.40 -7.07
N TYR A 37 -7.64 3.84 -8.16
CA TYR A 37 -8.42 2.91 -8.98
C TYR A 37 -8.67 1.59 -8.25
N LEU A 38 -7.67 1.07 -7.53
CA LEU A 38 -7.86 -0.11 -6.67
C LEU A 38 -8.91 0.14 -5.58
N LYS A 39 -8.91 1.33 -4.98
CA LYS A 39 -9.93 1.70 -3.99
C LYS A 39 -11.31 1.76 -4.63
N TYR A 40 -11.45 2.42 -5.77
CA TYR A 40 -12.69 2.53 -6.54
C TYR A 40 -13.25 1.15 -6.94
N LEU A 41 -12.39 0.22 -7.37
CA LEU A 41 -12.78 -1.16 -7.67
C LEU A 41 -13.37 -1.87 -6.45
N ALA A 42 -12.75 -1.69 -5.28
CA ALA A 42 -13.15 -2.33 -4.04
C ALA A 42 -14.40 -1.73 -3.39
N THR A 43 -14.71 -0.47 -3.66
CA THR A 43 -15.83 0.23 -3.02
C THR A 43 -17.06 0.33 -3.92
N GLU A 44 -16.89 0.58 -5.22
CA GLU A 44 -18.00 0.87 -6.13
C GLU A 44 -18.26 -0.26 -7.11
N MET A 45 -17.21 -0.81 -7.74
CA MET A 45 -17.40 -1.75 -8.84
C MET A 45 -17.66 -3.19 -8.40
N TYR A 46 -16.92 -3.68 -7.40
CA TYR A 46 -16.99 -5.07 -6.95
C TYR A 46 -16.90 -5.23 -5.42
N PRO A 47 -17.68 -4.49 -4.62
CA PRO A 47 -17.59 -4.52 -3.16
C PRO A 47 -17.73 -5.94 -2.58
N GLU A 48 -18.56 -6.78 -3.18
CA GLU A 48 -18.77 -8.17 -2.78
C GLU A 48 -17.51 -9.04 -2.94
N LYS A 49 -16.67 -8.75 -3.94
CA LYS A 49 -15.40 -9.48 -4.17
C LYS A 49 -14.30 -9.05 -3.20
N PHE A 50 -14.38 -7.82 -2.70
CA PHE A 50 -13.37 -7.23 -1.82
C PHE A 50 -13.77 -7.24 -0.33
N GLN A 51 -14.95 -7.76 0.03
CA GLN A 51 -15.43 -7.81 1.43
C GLN A 51 -14.43 -8.46 2.39
N ASN A 52 -13.77 -9.53 1.94
CA ASN A 52 -12.77 -10.29 2.71
C ASN A 52 -11.35 -10.03 2.22
N ALA A 53 -11.12 -8.94 1.49
CA ALA A 53 -9.81 -8.55 1.04
C ALA A 53 -9.28 -7.36 1.85
N HIS A 54 -7.96 -7.24 1.94
CA HIS A 54 -7.29 -6.00 2.35
C HIS A 54 -6.42 -5.50 1.20
N ILE A 55 -6.58 -4.24 0.83
CA ILE A 55 -5.74 -3.59 -0.20
C ILE A 55 -4.81 -2.61 0.50
N PHE A 56 -3.51 -2.84 0.37
CA PHE A 56 -2.51 -1.87 0.78
C PHE A 56 -2.36 -0.75 -0.26
N SER A 57 -2.00 0.44 0.20
CA SER A 57 -1.47 1.48 -0.69
C SER A 57 -0.11 1.05 -1.24
N SER A 58 0.23 1.49 -2.44
CA SER A 58 1.53 1.26 -3.11
C SER A 58 2.74 1.71 -2.29
N PHE A 59 2.54 2.57 -1.29
CA PHE A 59 3.57 2.96 -0.34
C PHE A 59 3.91 1.90 0.70
N PHE A 60 3.14 0.82 0.84
CA PHE A 60 3.40 -0.23 1.85
C PHE A 60 4.71 -0.98 1.60
N TYR A 61 4.97 -1.38 0.35
CA TYR A 61 6.11 -2.25 0.03
C TYR A 61 7.46 -1.53 0.12
N ARG A 62 7.49 -0.23 -0.16
CA ARG A 62 8.74 0.53 -0.25
C ARG A 62 9.50 0.59 1.09
N PRO A 63 8.91 1.00 2.22
CA PRO A 63 9.57 0.98 3.54
C PRO A 63 10.02 -0.42 3.97
N TYR A 64 9.30 -1.48 3.55
CA TYR A 64 9.67 -2.86 3.85
C TYR A 64 10.98 -3.27 3.15
N CYS A 65 11.23 -2.76 1.94
CA CYS A 65 12.41 -3.09 1.15
C CYS A 65 13.66 -2.28 1.53
N VAL A 66 13.50 -1.10 2.11
CA VAL A 66 14.62 -0.23 2.49
C VAL A 66 15.47 -0.94 3.54
N GLN A 67 16.65 -1.42 3.12
CA GLN A 67 17.74 -1.78 4.02
C GLN A 67 18.33 -0.47 4.53
N THR A 68 17.94 -0.05 5.73
CA THR A 68 18.56 1.12 6.35
C THR A 68 20.03 0.79 6.65
N SER A 69 20.94 1.24 5.81
CA SER A 69 22.36 1.26 6.13
C SER A 69 22.76 2.51 6.94
N GLN A 70 21.92 3.55 7.07
CA GLN A 70 22.42 4.82 7.64
C GLN A 70 21.44 5.80 8.37
N ARG A 71 20.15 5.53 8.65
CA ARG A 71 19.28 6.58 9.26
C ARG A 71 18.17 6.12 10.20
N SER A 72 18.51 5.47 11.30
CA SER A 72 17.63 5.52 12.47
C SER A 72 18.45 5.81 13.73
N ASN A 73 18.20 6.98 14.32
CA ASN A 73 18.56 7.33 15.71
C ASN A 73 17.81 6.46 16.73
N PHE A 74 17.42 5.23 16.36
CA PHE A 74 16.69 4.28 17.18
C PHE A 74 17.67 3.21 17.69
N SER A 75 18.75 3.67 18.32
CA SER A 75 19.75 2.81 18.97
C SER A 75 19.21 2.34 20.32
N SER A 76 18.18 1.51 20.31
CA SER A 76 17.85 0.67 21.47
C SER A 76 18.57 -0.67 21.31
N ILE A 77 19.14 -1.17 22.42
CA ILE A 77 19.87 -2.45 22.48
C ILE A 77 19.02 -3.62 21.93
N ALA A 78 17.70 -3.52 22.04
CA ALA A 78 16.74 -4.48 21.49
C ALA A 78 16.80 -4.63 19.95
N HIS A 79 17.17 -3.57 19.20
CA HIS A 79 17.24 -3.62 17.74
C HIS A 79 18.54 -4.25 17.20
N LEU A 80 19.60 -4.30 18.00
CA LEU A 80 20.88 -4.94 17.61
C LEU A 80 20.74 -6.47 17.51
N ASN A 81 19.85 -7.05 18.33
CA ASN A 81 19.59 -8.49 18.34
C ASN A 81 18.42 -8.91 17.43
N ALA A 82 17.79 -7.96 16.72
CA ALA A 82 16.62 -8.23 15.90
C ALA A 82 16.99 -8.80 14.52
N SER A 83 16.25 -9.83 14.08
CA SER A 83 16.40 -10.39 12.74
C SER A 83 16.13 -9.34 11.66
N ILE A 84 16.59 -9.60 10.43
CA ILE A 84 16.33 -8.71 9.28
C ILE A 84 14.81 -8.55 9.09
N GLN A 85 14.04 -9.63 9.27
CA GLN A 85 12.60 -9.65 9.16
C GLN A 85 11.93 -8.75 10.21
N GLN A 86 12.37 -8.83 11.46
CA GLN A 86 11.84 -7.99 12.54
C GLN A 86 12.12 -6.51 12.28
N ARG A 87 13.33 -6.18 11.79
CA ARG A 87 13.68 -4.80 11.42
C ARG A 87 12.80 -4.29 10.28
N ARG A 88 12.67 -5.04 9.19
CA ARG A 88 11.79 -4.67 8.05
C ARG A 88 10.33 -4.51 8.48
N HIS A 89 9.81 -5.44 9.28
CA HIS A 89 8.45 -5.35 9.82
C HIS A 89 8.25 -4.09 10.68
N ALA A 90 9.25 -3.66 11.46
CA ALA A 90 9.13 -2.46 12.28
C ALA A 90 8.79 -1.19 11.48
N HIS A 91 9.21 -1.11 10.21
CA HIS A 91 8.88 0.01 9.31
C HIS A 91 7.41 0.05 8.88
N VAL A 92 6.74 -1.11 8.88
CA VAL A 92 5.36 -1.25 8.39
C VAL A 92 4.36 -1.67 9.47
N ARG A 93 4.81 -1.92 10.71
CA ARG A 93 3.96 -2.42 11.81
C ARG A 93 2.71 -1.60 12.09
N THR A 94 2.72 -0.30 11.82
CA THR A 94 1.58 0.60 12.05
C THR A 94 0.52 0.49 10.95
N TRP A 95 0.88 -0.03 9.78
CA TRP A 95 -0.03 -0.18 8.63
C TRP A 95 -1.13 -1.21 8.89
N THR A 96 -0.90 -2.15 9.80
CA THR A 96 -1.85 -3.17 10.22
C THR A 96 -2.47 -2.89 11.60
N ARG A 97 -2.32 -1.68 12.16
CA ARG A 97 -2.76 -1.35 13.53
C ARG A 97 -4.26 -1.58 13.75
N HIS A 98 -5.07 -1.39 12.70
CA HIS A 98 -6.53 -1.43 12.78
C HIS A 98 -7.13 -2.50 11.85
N VAL A 99 -6.34 -3.49 11.43
CA VAL A 99 -6.79 -4.58 10.56
C VAL A 99 -6.07 -5.88 10.92
N ASP A 100 -6.84 -6.95 11.05
CA ASP A 100 -6.29 -8.30 11.13
C ASP A 100 -6.19 -8.90 9.72
N LEU A 101 -4.96 -9.07 9.22
CA LEU A 101 -4.71 -9.61 7.89
C LEU A 101 -5.03 -11.12 7.79
N PHE A 102 -4.92 -11.87 8.88
CA PHE A 102 -5.14 -13.31 8.88
C PHE A 102 -6.63 -13.67 8.83
N SER A 103 -7.50 -12.70 9.15
CA SER A 103 -8.95 -12.81 8.96
C SER A 103 -9.41 -12.62 7.50
N LYS A 104 -8.49 -12.33 6.57
CA LYS A 104 -8.78 -12.01 5.17
C LYS A 104 -8.52 -13.21 4.26
N ASP A 105 -9.31 -13.32 3.20
CA ASP A 105 -9.08 -14.30 2.14
C ASP A 105 -7.94 -13.84 1.21
N PHE A 106 -7.83 -12.53 1.01
CA PHE A 106 -6.83 -11.94 0.12
C PHE A 106 -6.18 -10.68 0.71
N VAL A 107 -4.87 -10.55 0.52
CA VAL A 107 -4.13 -9.31 0.79
C VAL A 107 -3.47 -8.85 -0.51
N VAL A 108 -3.89 -7.69 -1.01
CA VAL A 108 -3.45 -7.11 -2.27
C VAL A 108 -2.36 -6.07 -1.99
N VAL A 109 -1.19 -6.28 -2.59
CA VAL A 109 -0.02 -5.41 -2.45
C VAL A 109 0.40 -4.93 -3.85
N PRO A 110 0.03 -3.70 -4.25
CA PRO A 110 0.58 -3.09 -5.46
C PRO A 110 2.06 -2.76 -5.23
N VAL A 111 2.90 -3.12 -6.19
CA VAL A 111 4.35 -2.90 -6.14
C VAL A 111 4.80 -2.15 -7.37
N ASN A 112 5.57 -1.08 -7.15
CA ASN A 112 6.31 -0.39 -8.20
C ASN A 112 7.80 -0.54 -7.93
N GLU A 113 8.50 -1.23 -8.83
CA GLU A 113 9.96 -1.37 -8.79
C GLU A 113 10.53 -1.00 -10.15
N SER A 114 11.49 -0.06 -10.18
CA SER A 114 12.14 0.37 -11.42
C SER A 114 11.17 0.82 -12.53
N ALA A 115 10.14 1.59 -12.16
CA ALA A 115 9.07 2.04 -13.05
C ALA A 115 8.24 0.91 -13.69
N HIS A 116 8.27 -0.29 -13.10
CA HIS A 116 7.45 -1.42 -13.48
C HIS A 116 6.44 -1.75 -12.38
N TRP A 117 5.16 -1.70 -12.74
CA TRP A 117 4.07 -2.07 -11.84
C TRP A 117 3.78 -3.57 -11.93
N PHE A 118 3.72 -4.21 -10.77
CA PHE A 118 3.21 -5.56 -10.62
C PHE A 118 2.37 -5.67 -9.34
N LEU A 119 1.61 -6.76 -9.24
CA LEU A 119 0.67 -6.99 -8.16
C LEU A 119 1.02 -8.29 -7.45
N ALA A 120 1.26 -8.21 -6.14
CA ALA A 120 1.34 -9.40 -5.29
C ALA A 120 -0.01 -9.60 -4.58
N ILE A 121 -0.54 -10.82 -4.63
CA ILE A 121 -1.76 -11.21 -3.92
C ILE A 121 -1.41 -12.37 -3.01
N ILE A 122 -1.54 -12.16 -1.71
CA ILE A 122 -1.42 -13.22 -0.71
C ILE A 122 -2.81 -13.84 -0.56
N CYS A 123 -2.91 -15.13 -0.86
CA CYS A 123 -4.17 -15.87 -0.78
C CYS A 123 -4.19 -16.71 0.50
N PHE A 124 -5.30 -16.67 1.22
CA PHE A 124 -5.57 -17.46 2.42
C PHE A 124 -4.39 -17.43 3.43
N PRO A 125 -4.03 -16.24 3.96
CA PRO A 125 -2.92 -16.08 4.90
C PRO A 125 -3.13 -16.75 6.27
N GLY A 126 -4.38 -17.02 6.65
CA GLY A 126 -4.78 -17.59 7.95
C GLY A 126 -4.82 -19.12 8.00
#